data_AF-A0A972ZIE7-F1
#
_entry.id   AF-A0A972ZIE7-F1
#
_cell.length_a   1.000
_cell.length_b   1.000
_cell.length_c   1.000
_cell.angle_alpha   90.00
_cell.angle_beta   90.00
_cell.angle_gamma   90.00
#
_symmetry.space_group_name_H-M   'P 1'
#
loop_
_entity.id
_entity.type
_entity.pdbx_description
1 polymer ?
#
loop_
_entity_poly.entity_id
_entity_poly.type
_entity_poly.pdbx_seq_one_letter_code
_entity_poly.pdbx_strand_id
1 'polypeptide(L)'
;VFPRLLLEHVFGITPKNADIRHMTPGQLTQQLIDGATDAAIVPIGAEPNMKEFMIPGLVRQLEATGKKLCYLGVTKQDIEKLNKKFQAEWIHVNLPPNTLPHQTKPLGIGVNRAYAVVHPSFSEEKAYKTVKAVAQIAPKMKKLHALWRVWSPDLMTCGLSEENTNPGAVKAYKELGWWKLTKKCKPMTYPKG
;
A
#
# COMPACT_ATOMS: atom_id res chain seq x y z
N VAL A 1 -0.09 0.97 11.50
CA VAL A 1 -1.47 1.38 11.83
C VAL A 1 -2.50 0.40 11.27
N PHE A 2 -2.65 0.23 9.94
CA PHE A 2 -3.71 -0.62 9.37
C PHE A 2 -3.74 -2.10 9.87
N PRO A 3 -2.63 -2.85 9.91
CA PRO A 3 -2.63 -4.22 10.44
C PRO A 3 -2.98 -4.30 11.94
N ARG A 4 -2.67 -3.26 12.72
CA ARG A 4 -3.01 -3.21 14.15
C ARG A 4 -4.52 -3.14 14.36
N LEU A 5 -5.25 -2.46 13.47
CA LEU A 5 -6.72 -2.38 13.50
C LEU A 5 -7.38 -3.73 13.21
N LEU A 6 -6.81 -4.51 12.27
CA LEU A 6 -7.25 -5.89 12.00
C LEU A 6 -7.09 -6.77 13.24
N LEU A 7 -5.89 -6.76 13.85
CA LEU A 7 -5.63 -7.51 15.08
C LEU A 7 -6.68 -7.21 16.15
N GLU A 8 -6.93 -5.94 16.44
CA GLU A 8 -7.83 -5.56 17.53
C GLU A 8 -9.30 -5.82 17.23
N HIS A 9 -9.79 -5.32 16.09
CA HIS A 9 -11.22 -5.18 15.85
C HIS A 9 -11.79 -6.31 15.01
N VAL A 10 -10.94 -7.13 14.41
CA VAL A 10 -11.37 -8.34 13.68
C VAL A 10 -11.01 -9.58 14.49
N PHE A 11 -9.75 -9.71 14.91
CA PHE A 11 -9.23 -10.94 15.50
C PHE A 11 -9.22 -10.98 17.03
N GLY A 12 -9.55 -9.87 17.70
CA GLY A 12 -9.55 -9.80 19.17
C GLY A 12 -8.15 -9.90 19.79
N ILE A 13 -7.10 -9.64 19.01
CA ILE A 13 -5.70 -9.63 19.44
C ILE A 13 -5.35 -8.22 19.91
N THR A 14 -4.97 -8.12 21.18
CA THR A 14 -4.73 -6.88 21.91
C THR A 14 -3.46 -7.00 22.76
N PRO A 15 -2.90 -5.89 23.27
CA PRO A 15 -1.77 -5.96 24.21
C PRO A 15 -2.08 -6.72 25.52
N LYS A 16 -3.36 -7.01 25.81
CA LYS A 16 -3.75 -7.80 26.99
C LYS A 16 -3.58 -9.29 26.80
N ASN A 17 -3.55 -9.79 25.56
CA ASN A 17 -3.49 -11.22 25.24
C ASN A 17 -2.39 -11.58 24.23
N ALA A 18 -1.55 -10.61 23.82
CA ALA A 18 -0.41 -10.82 22.95
C ALA A 18 0.67 -9.75 23.19
N ASP A 19 1.94 -10.10 22.99
CA ASP A 19 3.04 -9.14 22.90
C ASP A 19 3.05 -8.47 21.52
N ILE A 20 2.60 -7.22 21.44
CA ILE A 20 2.51 -6.46 20.19
C ILE A 20 3.64 -5.43 20.13
N ARG A 21 4.67 -5.73 19.35
CA ARG A 21 5.83 -4.87 19.16
C ARG A 21 5.67 -3.96 17.94
N HIS A 22 6.05 -2.70 18.08
CA HIS A 22 6.01 -1.70 17.00
C HIS A 22 7.44 -1.40 16.55
N MET A 23 7.84 -1.99 15.43
CA MET A 23 9.20 -1.89 14.89
C MET A 23 9.17 -1.55 13.40
N THR A 24 10.34 -1.19 12.86
CA THR A 24 10.49 -1.02 11.40
C THR A 24 10.29 -2.36 10.68
N PRO A 25 9.90 -2.37 9.38
CA PRO A 25 9.75 -3.60 8.62
C PRO A 25 10.99 -4.49 8.64
N GLY A 26 12.19 -3.92 8.56
CA GLY A 26 13.44 -4.68 8.64
C GLY A 26 13.65 -5.37 9.99
N GLN A 27 13.36 -4.67 11.10
CA GLN A 27 13.43 -5.25 12.44
C GLN A 27 12.39 -6.37 12.63
N LEU A 28 11.15 -6.17 12.16
CA LEU A 28 10.10 -7.20 12.22
C LEU A 28 10.52 -8.47 11.45
N THR A 29 11.09 -8.31 10.26
CA THR A 29 11.63 -9.42 9.48
C THR A 29 12.74 -10.13 10.23
N GLN A 30 13.70 -9.41 10.80
CA GLN A 30 14.80 -10.01 11.55
C GLN A 30 14.31 -10.78 12.78
N GLN A 31 13.37 -10.21 13.55
CA GLN A 31 12.77 -10.88 14.70
C GLN A 31 12.10 -12.21 14.33
N LEU A 32 11.46 -12.28 13.15
CA LEU A 32 10.86 -13.51 12.66
C LEU A 32 11.93 -14.54 12.24
N ILE A 33 13.02 -14.08 11.62
CA ILE A 33 14.16 -14.94 11.25
C ILE A 33 14.79 -15.56 12.49
N ASP A 34 15.01 -14.74 13.52
CA ASP A 34 15.64 -15.12 14.79
C ASP A 34 14.72 -16.00 15.66
N GLY A 35 13.43 -16.07 15.34
CA GLY A 35 12.44 -16.80 16.14
C GLY A 35 12.02 -16.05 17.42
N ALA A 36 12.27 -14.75 17.49
CA ALA A 36 11.91 -13.91 18.63
C ALA A 36 10.47 -13.35 18.57
N THR A 37 9.78 -13.56 17.44
CA THR A 37 8.34 -13.31 17.25
C THR A 37 7.71 -14.44 16.43
N ASP A 38 6.45 -14.77 16.71
CA ASP A 38 5.70 -15.81 16.00
C ASP A 38 5.15 -15.34 14.64
N ALA A 39 4.88 -14.03 14.53
CA ALA A 39 4.34 -13.43 13.33
C ALA A 39 4.91 -12.01 13.13
N ALA A 40 5.03 -11.63 11.86
CA ALA A 40 5.44 -10.30 11.45
C ALA A 40 4.59 -9.80 10.28
N ILE A 41 4.36 -8.49 10.23
CA ILE A 41 3.75 -7.85 9.08
C ILE A 41 4.82 -7.62 8.02
N VAL A 42 4.53 -8.03 6.79
CA VAL A 42 5.38 -7.75 5.63
C VAL A 42 4.59 -6.90 4.63
N PRO A 43 5.11 -5.72 4.24
CA PRO A 43 4.41 -4.88 3.26
C PRO A 43 4.50 -5.51 1.86
N ILE A 44 3.48 -5.27 1.05
CA ILE A 44 3.50 -5.53 -0.39
C ILE A 44 2.95 -4.29 -1.10
N GLY A 45 3.50 -3.97 -2.26
CA GLY A 45 2.97 -2.91 -3.11
C GLY A 45 2.23 -3.50 -4.30
N ALA A 46 1.33 -2.73 -4.89
CA ALA A 46 0.67 -3.08 -6.14
C ALA A 46 0.44 -1.83 -6.99
N GLU A 47 0.32 -2.04 -8.30
CA GLU A 47 -0.25 -1.01 -9.17
C GLU A 47 -1.78 -0.93 -8.98
N PRO A 48 -2.46 0.19 -9.33
CA PRO A 48 -3.87 0.41 -8.99
C PRO A 48 -4.87 -0.67 -9.43
N ASN A 49 -4.57 -1.39 -10.52
CA ASN A 49 -5.43 -2.42 -11.07
C ASN A 49 -5.12 -3.83 -10.53
N MET A 50 -4.21 -3.94 -9.55
CA MET A 50 -3.86 -5.18 -8.85
C MET A 50 -3.36 -6.32 -9.77
N LYS A 51 -2.77 -5.99 -10.92
CA LYS A 51 -2.17 -6.94 -11.86
C LYS A 51 -0.71 -7.20 -11.57
N GLU A 52 0.01 -6.17 -11.12
CA GLU A 52 1.42 -6.28 -10.74
C GLU A 52 1.59 -6.04 -9.24
N PHE A 53 2.30 -6.96 -8.59
CA PHE A 53 2.65 -6.87 -7.18
C PHE A 53 4.16 -6.69 -7.03
N MET A 54 4.54 -5.69 -6.25
CA MET A 54 5.91 -5.47 -5.81
C MET A 54 6.14 -6.23 -4.51
N ILE A 55 6.97 -7.28 -4.61
CA ILE A 55 7.42 -8.09 -3.49
C ILE A 55 8.73 -7.49 -2.97
N PRO A 56 8.78 -6.94 -1.75
CA PRO A 56 9.98 -6.29 -1.24
C PRO A 56 11.08 -7.31 -0.90
N GLY A 57 12.32 -6.83 -0.83
CA GLY A 57 13.48 -7.66 -0.47
C GLY A 57 13.35 -8.40 0.87
N LEU A 58 12.56 -7.86 1.81
CA LEU A 58 12.28 -8.49 3.09
C LEU A 58 11.57 -9.85 2.96
N VAL A 59 10.65 -10.00 1.98
CA VAL A 59 10.02 -11.30 1.70
C VAL A 59 11.05 -12.28 1.15
N ARG A 60 11.97 -11.80 0.31
CA ARG A 60 13.06 -12.61 -0.26
C ARG A 60 14.06 -13.05 0.81
N GLN A 61 14.32 -12.20 1.79
CA GLN A 61 15.15 -12.55 2.94
C GLN A 61 14.52 -13.67 3.77
N LEU A 62 13.19 -13.62 3.98
CA LEU A 62 12.45 -14.69 4.65
C LEU A 62 12.48 -16.01 3.85
N GLU A 63 12.26 -15.94 2.54
CA GLU A 63 12.37 -17.08 1.62
C GLU A 63 13.77 -17.73 1.68
N ALA A 64 14.82 -16.91 1.69
CA ALA A 64 16.21 -17.37 1.74
C ALA A 64 16.59 -18.10 3.03
N THR A 65 15.80 -17.96 4.11
CA THR A 65 16.04 -18.75 5.33
C THR A 65 15.76 -20.25 5.15
N GLY A 66 15.06 -20.63 4.07
CA GLY A 66 14.59 -22.00 3.84
C GLY A 66 13.50 -22.47 4.81
N LYS A 67 13.08 -21.62 5.77
CA LYS A 67 11.99 -21.91 6.69
C LYS A 67 10.65 -21.85 5.93
N LYS A 68 9.72 -22.73 6.32
CA LYS A 68 8.36 -22.72 5.75
C LYS A 68 7.65 -21.40 6.08
N LEU A 69 7.24 -20.67 5.05
CA LEU A 69 6.45 -19.45 5.20
C LEU A 69 4.96 -19.77 5.25
N CYS A 70 4.28 -19.25 6.27
CA CYS A 70 2.83 -19.30 6.42
C CYS A 70 2.29 -17.87 6.34
N TYR A 71 1.31 -17.65 5.47
CA TYR A 71 0.68 -16.35 5.30
C TYR A 71 -0.69 -16.32 5.96
N LEU A 72 -0.94 -15.28 6.73
CA LEU A 72 -2.24 -15.02 7.35
C LEU A 72 -2.97 -13.97 6.52
N GLY A 73 -4.07 -14.38 5.90
CA GLY A 73 -4.91 -13.52 5.07
C GLY A 73 -6.06 -12.91 5.84
N VAL A 74 -6.82 -12.07 5.16
CA VAL A 74 -8.08 -11.47 5.63
C VAL A 74 -9.18 -11.70 4.62
N THR A 75 -10.41 -11.78 5.10
CA THR A 75 -11.60 -11.91 4.25
C THR A 75 -12.13 -10.53 3.84
N LYS A 76 -13.04 -10.53 2.86
CA LYS A 76 -13.77 -9.31 2.47
C LYS A 76 -14.58 -8.74 3.63
N GLN A 77 -15.21 -9.60 4.43
CA GLN A 77 -16.02 -9.20 5.59
C GLN A 77 -15.16 -8.54 6.68
N ASP A 78 -13.91 -9.00 6.87
CA ASP A 78 -12.98 -8.38 7.80
C ASP A 78 -12.68 -6.92 7.42
N ILE A 79 -12.46 -6.68 6.13
CA ILE A 79 -12.22 -5.33 5.59
C ILE A 79 -13.46 -4.46 5.67
N GLU A 80 -14.63 -5.01 5.32
CA GLU A 80 -15.92 -4.29 5.42
C GLU A 80 -16.25 -3.89 6.87
N LYS A 81 -15.96 -4.76 7.84
CA LYS A 81 -16.13 -4.48 9.27
C LYS A 81 -15.28 -3.28 9.70
N LEU A 82 -14.02 -3.22 9.25
CA LEU A 82 -13.14 -2.08 9.53
C LEU A 82 -13.61 -0.81 8.83
N ASN A 83 -13.95 -0.89 7.53
CA ASN A 83 -14.43 0.26 6.77
C ASN A 83 -15.68 0.88 7.41
N LYS A 84 -16.64 0.05 7.85
CA LYS A 84 -17.84 0.52 8.55
C LYS A 84 -17.50 1.22 9.87
N LYS A 85 -16.59 0.64 10.65
CA LYS A 85 -16.22 1.18 11.97
C LYS A 85 -15.45 2.50 11.88
N PHE A 86 -14.56 2.62 10.90
CA PHE A 86 -13.64 3.75 10.79
C PHE A 86 -13.97 4.73 9.67
N GLN A 87 -15.10 4.54 8.98
CA GLN A 87 -15.48 5.33 7.81
C GLN A 87 -14.34 5.42 6.78
N ALA A 88 -13.74 4.26 6.49
CA ALA A 88 -12.57 4.13 5.65
C ALA A 88 -12.89 3.41 4.33
N GLU A 89 -11.96 3.46 3.38
CA GLU A 89 -12.09 2.88 2.04
C GLU A 89 -11.00 1.84 1.73
N TRP A 90 -10.62 1.01 2.71
CA TRP A 90 -9.69 -0.09 2.47
C TRP A 90 -10.29 -1.11 1.49
N ILE A 91 -9.44 -1.70 0.66
CA ILE A 91 -9.86 -2.58 -0.43
C ILE A 91 -9.46 -4.02 -0.05
N HIS A 92 -10.37 -4.95 -0.26
CA HIS A 92 -10.05 -6.37 -0.22
C HIS A 92 -9.59 -6.84 -1.60
N VAL A 93 -8.49 -7.59 -1.66
CA VAL A 93 -7.94 -8.17 -2.88
C VAL A 93 -7.61 -9.64 -2.62
N ASN A 94 -7.89 -10.50 -3.59
CA ASN A 94 -7.38 -11.87 -3.58
C ASN A 94 -6.08 -11.92 -4.37
N LEU A 95 -4.97 -12.16 -3.69
CA LEU A 95 -3.71 -12.46 -4.35
C LEU A 95 -3.84 -13.80 -5.10
N PRO A 96 -3.49 -13.84 -6.39
CA PRO A 96 -3.38 -15.10 -7.12
C PRO A 96 -2.39 -16.07 -6.44
N PRO A 97 -2.54 -17.39 -6.63
CA PRO A 97 -1.52 -18.36 -6.26
C PRO A 97 -0.14 -17.99 -6.80
N ASN A 98 0.90 -18.30 -6.04
CA ASN A 98 2.31 -18.09 -6.36
C ASN A 98 2.72 -16.62 -6.54
N THR A 99 1.93 -15.68 -6.01
CA THR A 99 2.35 -14.27 -5.94
C THR A 99 3.44 -14.08 -4.89
N LEU A 100 3.33 -14.80 -3.76
CA LEU A 100 4.33 -14.83 -2.69
C LEU A 100 5.05 -16.19 -2.67
N PRO A 101 6.31 -16.25 -2.19
CA PRO A 101 7.03 -17.51 -2.05
C PRO A 101 6.24 -18.55 -1.26
N HIS A 102 6.11 -19.76 -1.79
CA HIS A 102 5.37 -20.89 -1.17
C HIS A 102 3.87 -20.68 -0.93
N GLN A 103 3.27 -19.60 -1.44
CA GLN A 103 1.82 -19.35 -1.36
C GLN A 103 1.09 -20.05 -2.51
N THR A 104 0.70 -21.32 -2.34
CA THR A 104 0.11 -22.14 -3.43
C THR A 104 -1.40 -21.97 -3.64
N LYS A 105 -2.09 -21.28 -2.72
CA LYS A 105 -3.54 -21.04 -2.76
C LYS A 105 -3.83 -19.55 -2.72
N PRO A 106 -4.93 -19.05 -3.32
CA PRO A 106 -5.27 -17.63 -3.26
C PRO A 106 -5.26 -17.10 -1.82
N LEU A 107 -4.78 -15.87 -1.62
CA LEU A 107 -4.67 -15.25 -0.31
C LEU A 107 -5.41 -13.92 -0.29
N GLY A 108 -6.43 -13.81 0.56
CA GLY A 108 -7.12 -12.54 0.78
C GLY A 108 -6.22 -11.55 1.54
N ILE A 109 -6.13 -10.33 1.04
CA ILE A 109 -5.34 -9.24 1.66
C ILE A 109 -6.18 -7.97 1.76
N GLY A 110 -5.83 -7.13 2.73
CA GLY A 110 -6.28 -5.74 2.79
C GLY A 110 -5.24 -4.83 2.18
N VAL A 111 -5.67 -3.90 1.33
CA VAL A 111 -4.80 -2.87 0.75
C VAL A 111 -5.35 -1.48 1.01
N ASN A 112 -4.42 -0.53 1.18
CA ASN A 112 -4.71 0.89 1.26
C ASN A 112 -4.11 1.59 0.04
N ARG A 113 -4.78 2.62 -0.47
CA ARG A 113 -4.18 3.53 -1.45
C ARG A 113 -3.21 4.46 -0.74
N ALA A 114 -1.99 4.53 -1.26
CA ALA A 114 -0.96 5.42 -0.74
C ALA A 114 -0.96 6.73 -1.54
N TYR A 115 -0.80 7.85 -0.84
CA TYR A 115 -0.77 9.18 -1.44
C TYR A 115 0.45 9.96 -0.93
N ALA A 116 1.08 10.74 -1.80
CA ALA A 116 1.97 11.82 -1.39
C ALA A 116 1.09 13.03 -1.07
N VAL A 117 0.96 13.34 0.21
CA VAL A 117 0.07 14.40 0.71
C VAL A 117 0.86 15.61 1.19
N VAL A 118 0.29 16.80 1.01
CA VAL A 118 0.88 18.07 1.45
C VAL A 118 -0.17 18.88 2.20
N HIS A 119 0.29 19.80 3.05
CA HIS A 119 -0.60 20.74 3.73
C HIS A 119 -1.34 21.65 2.71
N PRO A 120 -2.57 22.11 2.97
CA PRO A 120 -3.29 22.99 2.04
C PRO A 120 -2.54 24.28 1.64
N SER A 121 -1.67 24.81 2.52
CA SER A 121 -0.84 25.99 2.22
C SER A 121 0.42 25.68 1.41
N PHE A 122 0.63 24.43 0.99
CA PHE A 122 1.80 24.06 0.21
C PHE A 122 1.74 24.71 -1.19
N SER A 123 2.87 25.29 -1.61
CA SER A 123 2.98 26.04 -2.85
C SER A 123 2.58 25.21 -4.08
N GLU A 124 1.70 25.79 -4.91
CA GLU A 124 1.30 25.21 -6.19
C GLU A 124 2.50 25.00 -7.12
N GLU A 125 3.42 25.96 -7.19
CA GLU A 125 4.63 25.83 -8.01
C GLU A 125 5.51 24.65 -7.58
N LYS A 126 5.67 24.45 -6.27
CA LYS A 126 6.44 23.32 -5.74
C LYS A 126 5.72 21.99 -6.02
N ALA A 127 4.41 21.94 -5.90
CA ALA A 127 3.62 20.75 -6.24
C ALA A 127 3.75 20.41 -7.74
N TYR A 128 3.60 21.41 -8.62
CA TYR A 128 3.80 21.28 -10.06
C TYR A 128 5.20 20.71 -10.39
N LYS A 129 6.25 21.34 -9.86
CA LYS A 129 7.64 20.91 -10.09
C LYS A 129 7.90 19.50 -9.58
N THR A 130 7.35 19.14 -8.42
CA THR A 130 7.48 17.79 -7.84
C THR A 130 6.87 16.74 -8.75
N VAL A 131 5.63 16.95 -9.22
CA VAL A 131 4.96 16.01 -10.13
C VAL A 131 5.74 15.84 -11.43
N LYS A 132 6.18 16.93 -12.05
CA LYS A 132 6.96 16.89 -13.30
C LYS A 132 8.30 16.16 -13.11
N ALA A 133 9.00 16.43 -12.00
CA ALA A 133 10.27 15.77 -11.69
C ALA A 133 10.10 14.25 -11.50
N VAL A 134 9.09 13.83 -10.74
CA VAL A 134 8.77 12.40 -10.56
C VAL A 134 8.40 11.77 -11.90
N ALA A 135 7.52 12.40 -12.67
CA ALA A 135 7.12 11.91 -14.00
C ALA A 135 8.30 11.71 -14.95
N GLN A 136 9.30 12.60 -14.89
CA GLN A 136 10.50 12.53 -15.72
C GLN A 136 11.43 11.39 -15.31
N ILE A 137 11.68 11.21 -14.00
CA ILE A 137 12.68 10.24 -13.52
C ILE A 137 12.12 8.83 -13.37
N ALA A 138 10.84 8.69 -13.10
CA ALA A 138 10.23 7.42 -12.72
C ALA A 138 10.37 6.30 -13.77
N PRO A 139 10.28 6.55 -15.10
CA PRO A 139 10.53 5.51 -16.11
C PRO A 139 11.93 4.88 -15.99
N LYS A 140 12.94 5.68 -15.63
CA LYS A 140 14.29 5.19 -15.35
C LYS A 140 14.32 4.42 -14.03
N MET A 141 13.70 4.95 -12.98
CA MET A 141 13.65 4.29 -11.67
C MET A 141 12.93 2.94 -11.70
N LYS A 142 11.87 2.77 -12.51
CA LYS A 142 11.19 1.48 -12.72
C LYS A 142 12.18 0.35 -13.05
N LYS A 143 13.21 0.67 -13.84
CA LYS A 143 14.23 -0.29 -14.29
C LYS A 143 15.32 -0.54 -13.24
N LEU A 144 15.57 0.45 -12.38
CA LEU A 144 16.70 0.42 -11.44
C LEU A 144 16.32 -0.10 -10.06
N HIS A 145 15.07 0.03 -9.62
CA HIS A 145 14.71 -0.27 -8.23
C HIS A 145 13.35 -0.96 -8.11
N ALA A 146 13.29 -2.05 -7.34
CA ALA A 146 12.10 -2.88 -7.19
C ALA A 146 10.87 -2.10 -6.72
N LEU A 147 11.04 -1.16 -5.78
CA LEU A 147 9.95 -0.31 -5.28
C LEU A 147 9.24 0.52 -6.37
N TRP A 148 9.94 0.83 -7.46
CA TRP A 148 9.39 1.62 -8.56
C TRP A 148 8.73 0.77 -9.65
N ARG A 149 8.77 -0.58 -9.56
CA ARG A 149 8.18 -1.46 -10.59
C ARG A 149 6.68 -1.21 -10.79
N VAL A 150 5.96 -0.95 -9.72
CA VAL A 150 4.50 -0.66 -9.76
C VAL A 150 4.18 0.77 -10.17
N TRP A 151 5.18 1.64 -10.37
CA TRP A 151 4.93 3.02 -10.79
C TRP A 151 4.30 3.07 -12.18
N SER A 152 3.26 3.90 -12.32
CA SER A 152 2.60 4.18 -13.58
C SER A 152 1.90 5.55 -13.52
N PRO A 153 1.56 6.16 -14.68
CA PRO A 153 0.66 7.31 -14.72
C PRO A 153 -0.68 7.07 -14.00
N ASP A 154 -1.20 5.84 -14.07
CA ASP A 154 -2.41 5.43 -13.35
C ASP A 154 -2.18 5.48 -11.83
N LEU A 155 -1.04 4.98 -11.33
CA LEU A 155 -0.70 5.04 -9.90
C LEU A 155 -0.63 6.49 -9.39
N MET A 156 -0.06 7.39 -10.20
CA MET A 156 0.11 8.79 -9.82
C MET A 156 -1.22 9.57 -9.74
N THR A 157 -2.29 9.07 -10.36
CA THR A 157 -3.56 9.80 -10.51
C THR A 157 -4.76 9.08 -9.89
N CYS A 158 -4.64 7.81 -9.53
CA CYS A 158 -5.74 7.01 -9.01
C CYS A 158 -6.27 7.56 -7.67
N GLY A 159 -7.54 7.95 -7.66
CA GLY A 159 -8.23 8.51 -6.50
C GLY A 159 -8.03 10.02 -6.29
N LEU A 160 -7.36 10.69 -7.23
CA LEU A 160 -7.29 12.15 -7.25
C LEU A 160 -8.54 12.76 -7.88
N SER A 161 -8.92 13.94 -7.41
CA SER A 161 -9.96 14.83 -7.93
C SER A 161 -9.49 16.29 -7.84
N GLU A 162 -10.20 17.22 -8.49
CA GLU A 162 -9.93 18.66 -8.35
C GLU A 162 -10.08 19.12 -6.89
N GLU A 163 -10.96 18.50 -6.11
CA GLU A 163 -11.23 18.85 -4.71
C GLU A 163 -10.11 18.41 -3.76
N ASN A 164 -9.52 17.23 -4.00
CA ASN A 164 -8.55 16.64 -3.07
C ASN A 164 -7.08 16.79 -3.52
N THR A 165 -6.83 17.51 -4.63
CA THR A 165 -5.49 17.63 -5.24
C THR A 165 -5.05 19.07 -5.32
N ASN A 166 -3.79 19.34 -4.97
CA ASN A 166 -3.20 20.67 -5.09
C ASN A 166 -3.27 21.18 -6.56
N PRO A 167 -3.71 22.44 -6.82
CA PRO A 167 -3.89 22.95 -8.18
C PRO A 167 -2.65 22.88 -9.07
N GLY A 168 -1.45 23.06 -8.48
CA GLY A 168 -0.18 22.92 -9.21
C GLY A 168 0.08 21.48 -9.68
N ALA A 169 -0.27 20.49 -8.86
CA ALA A 169 -0.21 19.09 -9.27
C ALA A 169 -1.23 18.77 -10.36
N VAL A 170 -2.46 19.30 -10.25
CA VAL A 170 -3.49 19.18 -11.30
C VAL A 170 -2.97 19.72 -12.63
N LYS A 171 -2.40 20.93 -12.63
CA LYS A 171 -1.80 21.54 -13.83
C LYS A 171 -0.74 20.64 -14.44
N ALA A 172 0.19 20.12 -13.64
CA ALA A 172 1.22 19.20 -14.11
C ALA A 172 0.63 17.94 -14.75
N TYR A 173 -0.35 17.30 -14.12
CA TYR A 173 -1.01 16.12 -14.66
C TYR A 173 -1.81 16.40 -15.95
N LYS A 174 -2.42 17.58 -16.08
CA LYS A 174 -3.11 18.00 -17.32
C LYS A 174 -2.11 18.13 -18.46
N GLU A 175 -0.98 18.81 -18.25
CA GLU A 175 0.08 18.95 -19.25
C GLU A 175 0.74 17.61 -19.64
N LEU A 176 0.83 16.67 -18.70
CA LEU A 176 1.31 15.31 -18.96
C LEU A 176 0.26 14.44 -19.71
N GLY A 177 -0.98 14.93 -19.86
CA GLY A 177 -2.09 14.17 -20.45
C GLY A 177 -2.65 13.07 -19.53
N TRP A 178 -2.28 13.09 -18.24
CA TRP A 178 -2.63 12.04 -17.27
C TRP A 178 -3.88 12.35 -16.47
N TRP A 179 -4.35 13.60 -16.45
CA TRP A 179 -5.49 13.98 -15.61
C TRP A 179 -6.77 13.19 -15.93
N LYS A 180 -6.96 12.75 -17.18
CA LYS A 180 -8.09 11.90 -17.58
C LYS A 180 -8.09 10.51 -16.92
N LEU A 181 -6.94 10.05 -16.44
CA LEU A 181 -6.78 8.73 -15.79
C LEU A 181 -7.39 8.70 -14.39
N THR A 182 -7.60 9.86 -13.76
CA THR A 182 -8.34 9.97 -12.48
C THR A 182 -9.70 9.24 -12.54
N LYS A 183 -10.36 9.26 -13.71
CA LYS A 183 -11.65 8.60 -13.96
C LYS A 183 -11.61 7.07 -13.85
N LYS A 184 -10.43 6.45 -13.86
CA LYS A 184 -10.28 4.99 -13.70
C LYS A 184 -10.44 4.52 -12.26
N CYS A 185 -10.34 5.43 -11.30
CA CYS A 185 -10.48 5.13 -9.88
C CYS A 185 -11.55 6.01 -9.25
N LYS A 186 -12.25 5.47 -8.25
CA LYS A 186 -13.10 6.31 -7.39
C LYS A 186 -12.20 7.33 -6.67
N PRO A 187 -12.57 8.63 -6.66
CA PRO A 187 -11.89 9.63 -5.85
C PRO A 187 -11.81 9.20 -4.39
N MET A 188 -10.68 9.46 -3.75
CA MET A 188 -10.56 9.31 -2.31
C MET A 188 -11.39 10.39 -1.62
N THR A 189 -12.14 9.97 -0.61
CA THR A 189 -12.94 10.86 0.22
C THR A 189 -12.35 10.97 1.63
N TYR A 190 -12.45 12.16 2.21
CA TYR A 190 -12.13 12.33 3.63
C TYR A 190 -13.32 11.89 4.49
N PRO A 191 -13.07 11.33 5.69
CA PRO A 191 -14.14 11.09 6.65
C PRO A 191 -14.90 12.40 6.91
N LYS A 192 -16.23 12.31 7.02
CA LYS A 192 -17.03 13.45 7.48
C LYS A 192 -16.69 13.67 8.95
N GLY A 193 -16.15 14.84 9.26
CA GLY A 193 -15.80 15.26 10.62
C GLY A 193 -16.99 15.30 11.55
#